data_AF-A0A3A5W086-F1
#
_entry.id   AF-A0A3A5W086-F1
#
_cell.length_a   1.000
_cell.length_b   1.000
_cell.length_c   1.000
_cell.angle_alpha   90.00
_cell.angle_beta   90.00
_cell.angle_gamma   90.00
#
_symmetry.space_group_name_H-M   'P 1'
#
loop_
_entity.id
_entity.type
_entity.pdbx_description
1 polymer ?
#
loop_
_entity_poly.entity_id
_entity_poly.type
_entity_poly.pdbx_seq_one_letter_code
_entity_poly.pdbx_strand_id
1 'polypeptide(L)' 'MHHDSKEVLELLILHLRNKHGLRKRSIVMEDREEGPGHLFFLYQPCDPRWIAEFDITKFSEEE' A
#
# COMPACT_ATOMS: atom_id res chain seq x y z
N MET A 1 1.12 -6.94 -1.90
CA MET A 1 1.29 -6.05 -3.07
C MET A 1 2.68 -5.44 -2.94
N HIS A 2 3.43 -5.38 -4.05
CA HIS A 2 4.83 -4.95 -4.09
C HIS A 2 4.92 -3.55 -4.74
N HIS A 3 5.79 -2.70 -4.21
CA HIS A 3 6.13 -1.40 -4.78
C HIS A 3 7.51 -0.92 -4.31
N ASP A 4 8.22 -0.16 -5.14
CA ASP A 4 9.60 0.25 -4.84
C ASP A 4 9.65 1.33 -3.75
N SER A 5 8.76 2.32 -3.81
CA SER A 5 8.61 3.34 -2.74
C SER A 5 7.75 2.82 -1.59
N LYS A 6 8.32 2.90 -0.39
CA LYS A 6 7.62 2.67 0.88
C LYS A 6 6.53 3.71 1.12
N GLU A 7 6.77 4.98 0.81
CA GLU A 7 5.81 6.06 1.05
C GLU A 7 4.50 5.81 0.29
N VAL A 8 4.58 5.37 -0.97
CA VAL A 8 3.39 5.05 -1.77
C VAL A 8 2.52 3.97 -1.10
N LEU A 9 3.14 2.94 -0.52
CA LEU A 9 2.42 1.90 0.20
C LEU A 9 1.82 2.39 1.53
N GLU A 10 2.50 3.29 2.23
CA GLU A 10 1.95 3.93 3.44
C GLU A 10 0.77 4.85 3.11
N LEU A 11 0.83 5.58 1.99
CA LEU A 11 -0.28 6.38 1.47
C LEU A 11 -1.48 5.51 1.08
N LEU A 12 -1.26 4.35 0.47
CA LEU A 12 -2.32 3.37 0.22
C LEU A 12 -2.99 2.93 1.53
N ILE A 13 -2.20 2.61 2.57
CA ILE A 13 -2.76 2.27 3.90
C ILE A 13 -3.62 3.40 4.43
N LEU A 14 -3.15 4.64 4.31
CA LEU A 14 -3.88 5.82 4.76
C LEU A 14 -5.18 6.02 3.96
N HIS A 15 -5.15 5.84 2.64
CA HIS A 15 -6.33 5.90 1.77
C HIS A 15 -7.39 4.88 2.20
N LEU A 16 -6.98 3.61 2.33
CA LEU A 16 -7.87 2.51 2.75
C LEU A 16 -8.45 2.77 4.15
N ARG A 17 -7.63 3.26 5.07
CA ARG A 17 -8.08 3.60 6.43
C ARG A 17 -9.11 4.72 6.42
N ASN A 18 -8.85 5.81 5.68
CA ASN A 18 -9.69 7.01 5.71
C ASN A 18 -10.99 6.82 4.93
N LYS A 19 -10.95 6.12 3.79
CA LYS A 19 -12.11 5.96 2.90
C LYS A 19 -12.95 4.73 3.25
N HIS A 20 -12.30 3.62 3.58
CA HIS A 20 -12.95 2.31 3.76
C HIS A 20 -12.90 1.81 5.21
N GLY A 21 -12.42 2.62 6.14
CA GLY A 21 -12.44 2.33 7.58
C GLY A 21 -11.47 1.23 8.01
N LEU A 22 -10.50 0.89 7.17
CA LEU A 22 -9.56 -0.19 7.40
C LEU A 22 -8.71 0.07 8.66
N ARG A 23 -8.81 -0.79 9.68
CA ARG A 23 -8.22 -0.54 11.01
C ARG A 23 -6.81 -1.15 11.17
N LYS A 24 -6.11 -0.65 12.21
CA LYS A 24 -4.69 -0.92 12.53
C LYS A 24 -4.36 -2.41 12.62
N ARG A 25 -3.91 -2.98 11.50
CA ARG A 25 -3.04 -4.18 11.39
C ARG A 25 -2.22 -4.18 10.10
N SER A 26 -2.50 -3.32 9.13
CA SER A 26 -1.71 -3.20 7.92
C SER A 26 -0.26 -2.79 8.21
N ILE A 27 0.68 -3.40 7.51
CA ILE A 27 2.12 -3.09 7.64
C ILE A 27 2.76 -2.98 6.26
N VAL A 28 3.77 -2.11 6.16
CA VAL A 28 4.71 -2.07 5.04
C VAL A 28 6.06 -2.56 5.56
N MET A 29 6.69 -3.46 4.82
CA MET A 29 8.02 -3.98 5.15
C MET A 29 8.86 -4.16 3.89
N GLU A 30 10.18 -4.17 4.01
CA GLU A 30 11.08 -4.46 2.89
C GLU A 30 10.80 -5.85 2.32
N ASP A 31 10.78 -5.97 0.99
CA ASP A 31 10.79 -7.27 0.33
C ASP A 31 12.16 -7.91 0.51
N ARG A 32 12.18 -9.14 1.02
CA ARG A 32 13.41 -9.90 1.28
C ARG A 32 13.58 -11.10 0.36
N GLU A 33 12.58 -11.38 -0.48
CA GLU A 33 12.58 -12.54 -1.37
C GLU A 33 12.77 -12.16 -2.83
N GLU A 34 12.05 -11.14 -3.34
CA GLU A 34 12.04 -10.85 -4.78
C GLU A 34 13.01 -9.75 -5.24
N GLY A 35 13.62 -9.00 -4.32
CA GLY A 35 14.61 -7.96 -4.66
C GLY A 35 14.37 -6.64 -3.92
N PRO A 36 14.92 -5.52 -4.41
CA PRO A 36 14.72 -4.21 -3.79
C PRO A 36 13.24 -3.81 -3.92
N GLY A 37 12.67 -3.34 -2.81
CA GLY A 37 11.30 -2.83 -2.78
C GLY A 37 10.61 -3.14 -1.46
N HIS A 38 9.30 -2.95 -1.43
CA HIS A 38 8.50 -3.02 -0.23
C HIS A 38 7.19 -3.79 -0.47
N LEU A 39 6.77 -4.52 0.55
CA LEU A 39 5.54 -5.29 0.59
C LEU A 39 4.53 -4.63 1.53
N PHE A 40 3.31 -4.49 1.03
CA PHE A 40 2.13 -4.18 1.82
C PHE A 40 1.40 -5.46 2.22
N PHE A 41 1.20 -5.63 3.53
CA PHE A 41 0.42 -6.73 4.13
C PHE A 41 -0.85 -6.23 4.80
N LEU A 42 -1.91 -7.01 4.62
CA LEU A 42 -3.24 -6.71 5.15
C LEU A 42 -3.83 -7.91 5.91
N TYR A 43 -4.03 -7.76 7.21
CA TYR A 43 -4.55 -8.81 8.09
C TYR A 43 -6.08 -8.79 8.25
N GLN A 44 -6.80 -8.18 7.32
CA GLN A 44 -8.27 -8.14 7.35
C GLN A 44 -8.83 -8.30 5.93
N PRO A 45 -10.06 -8.82 5.78
CA PRO A 45 -10.73 -8.85 4.49
C PRO A 45 -10.81 -7.46 3.85
N CYS A 46 -10.59 -7.40 2.55
CA CYS A 46 -10.58 -6.16 1.78
C CYS A 46 -11.15 -6.43 0.40
N ASP A 47 -12.00 -5.53 -0.10
CA ASP A 47 -12.41 -5.56 -1.49
C ASP A 47 -11.23 -5.08 -2.36
N PRO A 48 -10.73 -5.90 -3.31
CA PRO A 48 -9.60 -5.51 -4.17
C PRO A 48 -9.89 -4.23 -4.98
N ARG A 49 -11.16 -3.88 -5.20
CA ARG A 49 -11.55 -2.64 -5.88
C ARG A 49 -11.11 -1.40 -5.10
N TRP A 50 -11.05 -1.46 -3.78
CA TRP A 50 -10.59 -0.35 -2.95
C TRP A 50 -9.11 -0.03 -3.16
N ILE A 51 -8.31 -1.03 -3.50
CA ILE A 51 -6.90 -0.85 -3.85
C ILE A 51 -6.80 -0.26 -5.26
N ALA A 52 -7.62 -0.74 -6.20
CA ALA A 52 -7.65 -0.23 -7.57
C ALA A 52 -8.13 1.23 -7.68
N GLU A 53 -8.89 1.73 -6.69
CA GLU A 53 -9.27 3.15 -6.58
C GLU A 53 -8.11 4.07 -6.23
N PHE A 54 -7.02 3.53 -5.66
CA PHE A 54 -5.84 4.31 -5.29
C PHE A 54 -4.92 4.45 -6.50
N ASP A 55 -4.84 5.68 -7.01
CA ASP A 55 -4.01 6.02 -8.16
C ASP A 55 -2.53 6.16 -7.75
N ILE A 56 -1.77 5.07 -7.95
CA ILE A 56 -0.36 5.00 -7.59
C ILE A 56 0.54 5.89 -8.47
N THR A 57 0.12 6.22 -9.70
CA THR A 57 0.99 6.96 -10.64
C THR A 57 1.14 8.43 -10.24
N LYS A 58 0.20 8.95 -9.45
CA LYS A 58 0.26 10.33 -8.93
C LYS A 58 1.39 10.59 -7.94
N PHE A 59 2.03 9.54 -7.44
CA PHE A 59 3.08 9.63 -6.43
C PHE A 59 4.44 9.14 -6.95
N SER A 60 4.56 8.96 -8.26
CA SER A 60 5.77 8.49 -8.94
C SER A 60 6.63 9.61 -9.54
N GLU A 61 6.21 10.89 -9.41
CA GLU A 61 6.78 12.02 -10.16
C GLU A 61 7.51 13.10 -9.31
N GLU A 62 7.80 12.86 -8.03
CA GLU A 62 8.63 13.78 -7.25
C GLU A 62 10.04 13.19 -7.08
N GLU A 63 10.92 13.52 -8.04
CA GLU A 63 12.38 13.33 -8.00
C GLU A 63 13.09 14.63 -7.59
#